data_AF-A0AAE5H453-F1
#
_entry.id   AF-A0AAE5H453-F1
#
_cell.length_a   1.000
_cell.length_b   1.000
_cell.length_c   1.000
_cell.angle_alpha   90.00
_cell.angle_beta   90.00
_cell.angle_gamma   90.00
#
_symmetry.space_group_name_H-M   'P 1'
#
loop_
_entity.id
_entity.type
_entity.pdbx_description
1 polymer ?
#
loop_
_entity_poly.entity_id
_entity_poly.type
_entity_poly.pdbx_seq_one_letter_code
_entity_poly.pdbx_strand_id
1 'polypeptide(L)'
;MEKKISNINKRKFGVGTSALIISIFSIMFSFTSLGEKSIGENILVAIGIRFPVMVISMILFIISAFIGHKYIENYGAKVGRNISVFFIILMVVLTIKSL
;
A
#
# COMPACT_ATOMS: atom_id res chain seq x y z
N MET A 1 39.46 25.55 -4.23
CA MET A 1 38.43 24.98 -3.34
C MET A 1 37.29 24.50 -4.23
N GLU A 2 37.40 23.26 -4.72
CA GLU A 2 36.43 22.70 -5.68
C GLU A 2 35.09 22.45 -5.01
N LYS A 3 34.06 23.05 -5.58
CA LYS A 3 32.66 22.93 -5.14
C LYS A 3 32.23 21.49 -5.44
N LYS A 4 32.19 20.65 -4.40
CA LYS A 4 31.63 19.28 -4.47
C LYS A 4 30.14 19.41 -4.78
N ILE A 5 29.78 19.40 -6.06
CA ILE A 5 28.38 19.39 -6.52
C ILE A 5 27.80 18.06 -6.03
N SER A 6 27.09 18.11 -4.90
CA SER A 6 26.29 16.99 -4.45
C SER A 6 25.27 16.72 -5.54
N ASN A 7 25.37 15.55 -6.15
CA ASN A 7 24.40 15.04 -7.11
C ASN A 7 23.13 14.73 -6.30
N ILE A 8 22.35 15.77 -5.99
CA ILE A 8 21.04 15.62 -5.34
C ILE A 8 20.16 15.02 -6.41
N ASN A 9 20.14 13.69 -6.46
CA ASN A 9 19.23 12.92 -7.30
C ASN A 9 17.81 13.23 -6.80
N LYS A 10 17.22 14.32 -7.32
CA LYS A 10 15.89 14.79 -6.95
C LYS A 10 14.92 13.70 -7.39
N ARG A 11 14.53 12.83 -6.45
CA ARG A 11 13.49 11.84 -6.66
C ARG A 11 12.28 12.55 -7.25
N LYS A 12 11.90 12.16 -8.47
CA LYS A 12 10.79 12.81 -9.17
C LYS A 12 9.48 12.39 -8.51
N PHE A 13 8.59 13.36 -8.29
CA PHE A 13 7.18 13.06 -8.07
C PHE A 13 6.63 12.51 -9.39
N GLY A 14 6.09 11.31 -9.36
CA GLY A 14 5.64 10.60 -10.56
C GLY A 14 4.73 9.45 -10.20
N VAL A 15 4.41 8.61 -11.19
CA VAL A 15 3.47 7.47 -11.00
C VAL A 15 3.88 6.56 -9.84
N GLY A 16 5.17 6.47 -9.52
CA GLY A 16 5.65 5.67 -8.37
C GLY A 16 5.21 6.20 -7.00
N THR A 17 4.90 7.48 -6.88
CA THR A 17 4.35 8.06 -5.64
C THR A 17 2.96 7.51 -5.34
N SER A 18 2.20 7.09 -6.37
CA SER A 18 0.91 6.42 -6.18
C SER A 18 1.05 5.10 -5.42
N ALA A 19 2.19 4.40 -5.48
CA ALA A 19 2.43 3.19 -4.69
C ALA A 19 2.24 3.47 -3.19
N LEU A 20 2.80 4.59 -2.71
CA LEU A 20 2.69 4.97 -1.31
C LEU A 20 1.23 5.30 -0.94
N ILE A 21 0.53 6.07 -1.78
CA ILE A 21 -0.88 6.41 -1.58
C ILE A 21 -1.75 5.15 -1.54
N ILE A 22 -1.59 4.24 -2.51
CA ILE A 22 -2.33 2.98 -2.57
C ILE A 22 -2.02 2.13 -1.33
N SER A 23 -0.77 2.06 -0.89
CA SER A 23 -0.40 1.29 0.31
C SER A 23 -1.06 1.84 1.57
N ILE A 24 -1.09 3.16 1.76
CA ILE A 24 -1.75 3.80 2.90
C ILE A 24 -3.26 3.57 2.83
N PHE A 25 -3.86 3.77 1.66
CA PHE A 25 -5.29 3.51 1.45
C PHE A 25 -5.65 2.06 1.77
N SER A 26 -4.83 1.09 1.35
CA SER A 26 -5.05 -0.33 1.63
C SER A 26 -4.98 -0.64 3.13
N ILE A 27 -4.07 0.01 3.85
CA ILE A 27 -3.98 -0.11 5.31
C ILE A 27 -5.25 0.43 5.96
N MET A 28 -5.68 1.64 5.58
CA MET A 28 -6.90 2.24 6.12
C MET A 28 -8.13 1.39 5.82
N PHE A 29 -8.24 0.92 4.59
CA PHE A 29 -9.34 0.10 4.12
C PHE A 29 -9.44 -1.22 4.91
N SER A 30 -8.31 -1.86 5.21
CA SER A 30 -8.31 -3.18 5.86
C SER A 30 -8.23 -3.17 7.37
N PHE A 31 -7.51 -2.22 7.97
CA PHE A 31 -7.14 -2.25 9.39
C PHE A 31 -7.75 -1.12 10.22
N THR A 32 -8.30 -0.08 9.60
CA THR A 32 -8.99 0.96 10.35
C THR A 32 -10.45 0.56 10.51
N SER A 33 -10.92 0.48 11.76
CA SER A 33 -12.32 0.19 12.09
C SER A 33 -13.08 1.46 12.46
N LEU A 34 -14.34 1.51 12.05
CA LEU A 34 -15.31 2.53 12.42
C LEU A 34 -16.52 1.79 13.01
N GLY A 35 -16.54 1.69 14.34
CA GLY A 35 -17.44 0.80 15.06
C GLY A 35 -16.98 -0.66 15.01
N GLU A 36 -17.91 -1.57 14.74
CA GLU A 36 -17.66 -3.02 14.68
C GLU A 36 -17.08 -3.52 13.35
N LYS A 37 -17.08 -2.66 12.32
CA LYS A 37 -16.67 -3.00 10.95
C LYS A 37 -15.44 -2.20 10.53
N SER A 38 -14.59 -2.80 9.70
CA SER A 38 -13.52 -2.07 9.02
C SER A 38 -14.09 -1.00 8.07
N ILE A 39 -13.31 0.04 7.77
CA ILE A 39 -13.66 1.04 6.76
C ILE A 39 -13.97 0.35 5.43
N GLY A 40 -13.18 -0.64 5.04
CA GLY A 40 -13.39 -1.40 3.82
C GLY A 40 -14.72 -2.14 3.84
N GLU A 41 -15.10 -2.74 4.97
CA GLU A 41 -16.39 -3.45 5.09
C GLU A 41 -17.55 -2.47 5.00
N ASN A 42 -17.44 -1.31 5.65
CA ASN A 42 -18.45 -0.27 5.56
C ASN A 42 -18.63 0.23 4.12
N ILE A 43 -17.53 0.46 3.40
CA ILE A 43 -17.57 0.85 1.98
C ILE A 43 -18.21 -0.26 1.14
N LEU A 44 -17.79 -1.52 1.32
CA LEU A 44 -18.31 -2.66 0.56
C LEU A 44 -19.80 -2.89 0.78
N VAL A 45 -20.24 -2.80 2.04
CA VAL A 45 -21.66 -2.91 2.39
C VAL A 45 -22.45 -1.75 1.78
N ALA A 46 -21.92 -0.53 1.81
CA ALA A 46 -22.57 0.64 1.22
C ALA A 46 -22.78 0.52 -0.30
N ILE A 47 -21.85 -0.14 -1.01
CA ILE A 47 -21.97 -0.42 -2.45
C ILE A 47 -22.70 -1.74 -2.76
N GLY A 48 -23.19 -2.46 -1.74
CA GLY A 48 -23.92 -3.71 -1.89
C GLY A 48 -23.06 -4.94 -2.24
N ILE A 49 -21.74 -4.85 -2.11
CA ILE A 49 -20.80 -5.93 -2.42
C ILE A 49 -20.49 -6.74 -1.16
N ARG A 50 -20.83 -8.03 -1.18
CA ARG A 50 -20.46 -8.99 -0.13
C ARG A 50 -19.20 -9.74 -0.54
N PHE A 51 -18.05 -9.11 -0.35
CA PHE A 51 -16.76 -9.70 -0.67
C PHE A 51 -15.77 -9.53 0.49
N PRO A 52 -14.86 -10.47 0.75
CA PRO A 52 -13.91 -10.34 1.84
C PRO A 52 -12.97 -9.14 1.63
N VAL A 53 -12.97 -8.20 2.57
CA VAL A 53 -12.10 -7.01 2.54
C VAL A 53 -10.63 -7.39 2.43
N MET A 54 -10.22 -8.46 3.12
CA MET A 54 -8.85 -8.97 3.07
C MET A 54 -8.38 -9.27 1.64
N VAL A 55 -9.25 -9.83 0.79
CA VAL A 55 -8.90 -10.17 -0.60
C VAL A 55 -8.70 -8.90 -1.43
N ILE A 56 -9.59 -7.92 -1.28
CA ILE A 56 -9.48 -6.63 -2.00
C ILE A 56 -8.22 -5.88 -1.57
N SER A 57 -7.97 -5.80 -0.26
CA SER A 57 -6.76 -5.19 0.30
C SER A 57 -5.49 -5.87 -0.22
N MET A 58 -5.49 -7.20 -0.32
CA MET A 58 -4.34 -7.96 -0.83
C MET A 58 -4.07 -7.62 -2.30
N ILE A 59 -5.10 -7.49 -3.13
CA ILE A 59 -4.97 -7.05 -4.53
C ILE A 59 -4.39 -5.63 -4.59
N LEU A 60 -4.89 -4.70 -3.77
CA LEU A 60 -4.37 -3.32 -3.71
C LEU A 60 -2.89 -3.28 -3.29
N PHE A 61 -2.49 -4.07 -2.29
CA PHE A 61 -1.08 -4.16 -1.90
C PHE A 61 -0.21 -4.75 -3.00
N ILE A 62 -0.68 -5.75 -3.76
CA ILE A 62 0.05 -6.31 -4.90
C ILE A 62 0.24 -5.23 -5.98
N ILE A 63 -0.81 -4.48 -6.30
CA ILE A 63 -0.74 -3.36 -7.27
C ILE A 63 0.27 -2.31 -6.80
N SER A 64 0.22 -1.91 -5.53
CA SER A 64 1.18 -0.97 -4.95
C SER A 64 2.62 -1.49 -5.01
N ALA A 65 2.84 -2.76 -4.66
CA ALA A 65 4.16 -3.40 -4.73
C ALA A 65 4.68 -3.41 -6.18
N PHE A 66 3.83 -3.69 -7.16
CA PHE A 66 4.19 -3.70 -8.58
C PHE A 66 4.56 -2.30 -9.09
N ILE A 67 3.74 -1.29 -8.78
CA ILE A 67 4.01 0.12 -9.14
C ILE A 67 5.31 0.60 -8.46
N GLY A 68 5.48 0.30 -7.17
CA GLY A 68 6.66 0.69 -6.41
C GLY A 68 7.93 0.00 -6.88
N HIS A 69 7.82 -1.22 -7.42
CA HIS A 69 8.94 -1.92 -8.08
C HIS A 69 9.26 -1.30 -9.45
N LYS A 70 8.24 -1.06 -10.28
CA LYS A 70 8.42 -0.54 -11.65
C LYS A 70 8.98 0.89 -11.67
N TYR A 71 8.58 1.71 -10.70
CA TYR A 71 8.94 3.13 -10.65
C TYR A 71 9.83 3.47 -9.44
N ILE A 72 10.78 2.60 -9.10
CA ILE A 72 11.57 2.68 -7.86
C ILE A 72 12.36 3.99 -7.67
N GLU A 73 12.66 4.69 -8.77
CA GLU A 73 13.36 5.97 -8.79
C GLU A 73 12.48 7.15 -8.33
N ASN A 74 11.16 6.98 -8.36
CA ASN A 74 10.21 8.02 -7.97
C ASN A 74 10.08 8.15 -6.46
N TYR A 75 9.72 9.34 -5.99
CA TYR A 75 9.52 9.61 -4.58
C TYR A 75 8.41 8.74 -3.99
N GLY A 76 8.66 8.13 -2.83
CA GLY A 76 7.71 7.26 -2.15
C GLY A 76 7.55 5.85 -2.73
N ALA A 77 8.04 5.56 -3.95
CA ALA A 77 7.84 4.26 -4.61
C ALA A 77 8.48 3.09 -3.83
N LYS A 78 9.74 3.25 -3.40
CA LYS A 78 10.44 2.25 -2.59
C LYS A 78 9.77 2.04 -1.22
N VAL A 79 9.30 3.12 -0.60
CA VAL A 79 8.62 3.06 0.70
C VAL A 79 7.27 2.37 0.57
N GLY A 80 6.44 2.77 -0.40
CA GLY A 80 5.16 2.14 -0.68
C GLY A 80 5.28 0.65 -1.03
N ARG A 81 6.31 0.27 -1.81
CA ARG A 81 6.63 -1.13 -2.06
C ARG A 81 6.94 -1.88 -0.77
N ASN A 82 7.87 -1.37 0.04
CA ASN A 82 8.29 -2.05 1.27
C ASN A 82 7.13 -2.21 2.26
N ILE A 83 6.32 -1.15 2.43
CA ILE A 83 5.09 -1.19 3.24
C ILE A 83 4.15 -2.26 2.70
N SER A 84 3.89 -2.28 1.40
CA SER A 84 2.96 -3.24 0.81
C SER A 84 3.42 -4.69 0.98
N VAL A 85 4.71 -4.96 0.76
CA VAL A 85 5.27 -6.31 0.97
C VAL A 85 5.18 -6.73 2.43
N PHE A 86 5.47 -5.82 3.37
CA PHE A 86 5.33 -6.08 4.79
C PHE A 86 3.89 -6.45 5.16
N PHE A 87 2.90 -5.68 4.68
CA PHE A 87 1.50 -5.94 4.97
C PHE A 87 0.95 -7.21 4.29
N ILE A 88 1.44 -7.56 3.09
CA ILE A 88 1.12 -8.85 2.46
C ILE A 88 1.59 -10.00 3.34
N ILE A 89 2.85 -9.95 3.80
CA ILE A 89 3.41 -10.99 4.67
C ILE A 89 2.62 -11.05 5.99
N LEU A 90 2.34 -9.89 6.59
CA LEU A 90 1.54 -9.80 7.82
C LEU A 90 0.16 -10.43 7.64
N MET A 91 -0.54 -10.12 6.55
CA MET A 91 -1.84 -10.70 6.24
C MET A 91 -1.76 -12.23 6.10
N VAL A 92 -0.79 -12.75 5.35
CA VAL A 92 -0.62 -14.21 5.20
C VAL A 92 -0.40 -14.88 6.55
N VAL A 93 0.44 -14.30 7.42
CA VAL A 93 0.69 -14.84 8.78
C VAL A 93 -0.58 -14.80 9.63
N LEU A 94 -1.36 -13.72 9.56
CA LEU A 94 -2.63 -13.60 10.28
C LEU A 94 -3.67 -14.62 9.78
N THR A 95 -3.76 -14.83 8.47
CA THR A 95 -4.66 -15.83 7.88
C THR A 95 -4.29 -17.24 8.35
N ILE A 96 -3.00 -17.60 8.34
CA ILE A 96 -2.54 -18.91 8.81
C ILE A 96 -2.84 -19.10 10.31
N LYS A 97 -2.65 -18.06 11.14
CA LYS A 97 -2.98 -18.15 12.58
C LYS A 97 -4.47 -18.26 12.87
N SER A 98 -5.31 -17.76 11.96
CA SER A 98 -6.75 -17.77 12.12
C SER A 98 -7.40 -19.08 11.64
N LEU A 99 -6.65 -19.93 10.94
CA LEU A 99 -7.08 -21.24 10.47
C LEU A 99 -6.91 -22.30 11.56
#